data_AF-A0A445CEQ9-F1
#
_entry.id   AF-A0A445CEQ9-F1
#
_cell.length_a   1.000
_cell.length_b   1.000
_cell.length_c   1.000
_cell.angle_alpha   90.00
_cell.angle_beta   90.00
_cell.angle_gamma   90.00
#
_symmetry.space_group_name_H-M   'P 1'
#
loop_
_entity.id
_entity.type
_entity.pdbx_description
1 polymer ?
#
loop_
_entity_poly.entity_id
_entity_poly.type
_entity_poly.pdbx_seq_one_letter_code
_entity_poly.pdbx_strand_id
1 'polypeptide(L)'
;MCLRVGLRNYLELSERVLTVSGVEKIFDIIGFVYQYLKLLHQIPPQEWIFRELQSIGKMDFRFAEEQRQDDYAAELSENLLFYPPEHVMYGDYVYQTWDEQLIKQLLGFFIPENMRVEVSNVNLSLVHVMLKKTLLKI
;
A
#
# COMPACT_ATOMS: atom_id res chain seq x y z
N MET A 1 6.57 16.87 -4.24
CA MET A 1 7.18 16.24 -3.05
C MET A 1 6.37 15.00 -2.73
N CYS A 2 6.99 13.89 -2.35
CA CYS A 2 6.26 12.65 -2.08
C CYS A 2 6.49 12.17 -0.64
N LEU A 3 5.42 11.71 0.00
CA LEU A 3 5.47 11.01 1.29
C LEU A 3 5.21 9.54 1.02
N ARG A 4 6.13 8.69 1.48
CA ARG A 4 5.95 7.24 1.56
C ARG A 4 5.88 6.82 3.02
N VAL A 5 4.79 6.16 3.38
CA VAL A 5 4.62 5.52 4.69
C VAL A 5 4.52 4.02 4.43
N GLY A 6 5.29 3.22 5.16
CA GLY A 6 5.28 1.77 5.01
C GLY A 6 5.79 1.06 6.25
N LEU A 7 5.75 -0.27 6.20
CA LEU A 7 6.40 -1.13 7.18
C LEU A 7 7.88 -1.28 6.85
N ARG A 8 8.71 -1.57 7.85
CA ARG A 8 10.17 -1.80 7.64
C ARG A 8 10.48 -2.91 6.64
N ASN A 9 9.56 -3.86 6.42
CA ASN A 9 9.76 -5.06 5.62
C ASN A 9 8.90 -5.07 4.35
N TYR A 10 9.06 -4.06 3.49
CA TYR A 10 8.56 -4.00 2.09
C TYR A 10 7.08 -3.70 1.84
N LEU A 11 6.20 -3.62 2.85
CA LEU A 11 4.81 -3.20 2.59
C LEU A 11 4.69 -1.66 2.58
N GLU A 12 4.50 -1.09 1.40
CA GLU A 12 4.21 0.35 1.23
C GLU A 12 2.71 0.61 1.37
N LEU A 13 2.31 1.56 2.22
CA LEU A 13 0.89 1.90 2.46
C LEU A 13 0.38 3.04 1.58
N SER A 14 1.25 4.01 1.25
CA SER A 14 0.80 5.22 0.59
C SER A 14 1.96 5.93 -0.07
N GLU A 15 1.88 6.09 -1.39
CA GLU A 15 2.63 7.11 -2.12
C GLU A 15 1.69 8.31 -2.34
N ARG A 16 1.97 9.45 -1.71
CA ARG A 16 1.16 10.66 -1.90
C ARG A 16 2.00 11.85 -2.33
N VAL A 17 1.56 12.48 -3.42
CA VAL A 17 2.05 13.80 -3.83
C VAL A 17 1.57 14.83 -2.81
N LEU A 18 2.52 15.40 -2.07
CA LEU A 18 2.26 16.46 -1.10
C LEU A 18 2.17 17.82 -1.79
N THR A 19 1.16 18.60 -1.39
CA THR A 19 1.13 20.05 -1.62
C THR A 19 2.20 20.74 -0.79
N VAL A 20 2.55 21.99 -1.12
CA VAL A 20 3.53 22.78 -0.36
C VAL A 20 3.15 22.91 1.12
N SER A 21 1.87 23.15 1.41
CA SER A 21 1.36 23.19 2.79
C SER A 21 1.32 21.82 3.47
N GLY A 22 1.19 20.73 2.70
CA GLY A 22 1.22 19.37 3.23
C GLY A 22 2.58 18.99 3.82
N VAL A 23 3.66 19.58 3.33
CA VAL A 23 5.03 19.37 3.84
C VAL A 23 5.17 19.81 5.29
N GLU A 24 4.63 20.98 5.60
CA GLU A 24 4.71 21.56 6.95
C GLU A 24 3.89 20.76 7.97
N LYS A 25 2.93 19.97 7.48
CA LYS A 25 1.98 19.19 8.29
C LYS A 25 2.18 17.68 8.19
N ILE A 26 3.37 17.23 7.81
CA ILE A 26 3.67 15.79 7.64
C ILE A 26 3.32 14.98 8.90
N PHE A 27 3.64 15.48 10.09
CA PHE A 27 3.31 14.78 11.35
C PHE A 27 1.81 14.70 11.60
N ASP A 28 1.04 15.72 11.23
CA ASP A 28 -0.43 15.69 11.33
C ASP A 28 -1.01 14.64 10.36
N ILE A 29 -0.48 14.60 9.13
CA ILE A 29 -0.88 13.61 8.11
C ILE A 29 -0.61 12.18 8.61
N ILE A 30 0.59 11.93 9.16
CA ILE A 30 0.93 10.64 9.76
C ILE A 30 -0.04 10.33 10.92
N GLY A 31 -0.34 11.32 11.77
CA GLY A 31 -1.32 11.20 12.84
C GLY A 31 -2.70 10.76 12.34
N PHE A 32 -3.19 11.35 11.25
CA PHE A 32 -4.48 10.96 10.64
C PHE A 32 -4.45 9.54 10.06
N VAL A 33 -3.34 9.12 9.44
CA VAL A 33 -3.19 7.75 8.95
C VAL A 33 -3.30 6.76 10.11
N TYR A 34 -2.61 7.00 11.23
CA TYR A 34 -2.67 6.12 12.40
C TYR A 34 -4.01 6.19 13.14
N GLN A 35 -4.68 7.34 13.13
CA GLN A 35 -6.03 7.45 13.66
C GLN A 35 -7.00 6.58 12.86
N TYR A 36 -6.86 6.54 11.53
CA TYR A 36 -7.66 5.68 10.67
C TYR A 36 -7.32 4.20 10.87
N LEU A 37 -6.03 3.84 10.94
CA LEU A 37 -5.60 2.48 11.27
C LEU A 37 -6.17 2.03 12.62
N LYS A 38 -6.18 2.90 13.64
CA LYS A 38 -6.78 2.61 14.94
C LYS A 38 -8.28 2.35 14.84
N LEU A 39 -9.00 3.10 14.00
CA LEU A 39 -10.41 2.83 13.72
C LEU A 39 -10.60 1.45 13.09
N LEU A 40 -9.76 1.09 12.11
CA LEU A 40 -9.80 -0.24 11.48
C LEU A 40 -9.53 -1.36 12.49
N HIS A 41 -8.66 -1.17 13.47
CA HIS A 41 -8.42 -2.18 14.52
C HIS A 41 -9.63 -2.43 15.43
N GLN A 42 -10.52 -1.44 15.57
CA GLN A 42 -11.71 -1.57 16.42
C GLN A 42 -12.85 -2.31 15.74
N ILE A 43 -12.81 -2.42 14.42
CA ILE A 43 -13.87 -3.02 13.61
C ILE A 43 -13.34 -4.35 13.07
N PRO A 44 -14.08 -5.47 13.19
CA PRO A 44 -13.63 -6.73 12.59
C PRO A 44 -13.53 -6.58 11.06
N PRO A 45 -12.62 -7.32 10.38
CA PRO A 45 -12.56 -7.31 8.92
C PRO A 45 -13.93 -7.64 8.31
N GLN A 46 -14.32 -6.88 7.30
CA GLN A 46 -15.64 -6.96 6.71
C GLN A 46 -15.61 -7.83 5.45
N GLU A 47 -16.15 -9.06 5.53
CA GLU A 47 -16.13 -10.02 4.42
C GLU A 47 -16.79 -9.48 3.15
N TRP A 48 -17.80 -8.63 3.28
CA TRP A 48 -18.48 -8.03 2.13
C TRP A 48 -17.53 -7.20 1.26
N ILE A 49 -16.53 -6.52 1.85
CA ILE A 49 -15.51 -5.75 1.12
C ILE A 49 -14.64 -6.70 0.29
N PHE A 50 -14.26 -7.84 0.86
CA PHE A 50 -13.51 -8.86 0.11
C PHE A 50 -14.32 -9.42 -1.06
N ARG A 51 -15.61 -9.69 -0.85
CA ARG A 51 -16.51 -10.15 -1.93
C ARG A 51 -16.71 -9.09 -3.01
N GLU A 52 -16.75 -7.81 -2.64
CA GLU A 52 -16.79 -6.70 -3.57
C GLU A 52 -15.50 -6.64 -4.40
N LEU A 53 -14.32 -6.67 -3.77
CA LEU A 53 -13.03 -6.71 -4.46
C LEU A 53 -12.89 -7.93 -5.38
N GLN A 54 -13.36 -9.10 -4.93
CA GLN A 54 -13.42 -10.30 -5.77
C GLN A 54 -14.30 -10.09 -7.01
N SER A 55 -15.41 -9.38 -6.86
CA SER A 55 -16.33 -9.09 -7.97
C SER A 55 -15.72 -8.10 -8.95
N ILE A 56 -15.02 -7.08 -8.45
CA ILE A 56 -14.26 -6.11 -9.25
C ILE A 56 -13.16 -6.83 -10.04
N GLY A 57 -12.30 -7.62 -9.38
CA GLY A 57 -11.22 -8.34 -10.06
C GLY A 57 -11.72 -9.32 -11.13
N LYS A 58 -12.86 -10.00 -10.90
CA LYS A 58 -13.53 -10.81 -11.93
C LYS A 58 -13.98 -9.98 -13.13
N MET A 59 -14.46 -8.76 -12.89
CA MET A 59 -14.92 -7.86 -13.94
C MET A 59 -13.74 -7.30 -14.74
N ASP A 60 -12.68 -6.88 -14.06
CA ASP A 60 -11.45 -6.37 -14.66
C ASP A 60 -10.81 -7.42 -15.58
N PHE A 61 -10.75 -8.69 -15.14
CA PHE A 61 -10.26 -9.77 -15.98
C PHE A 61 -11.18 -10.04 -17.18
N ARG A 62 -12.50 -10.11 -16.95
CA ARG A 62 -13.47 -10.44 -18.00
C ARG A 62 -13.49 -9.41 -19.12
N PHE A 63 -13.26 -8.14 -18.79
CA PHE A 63 -13.29 -7.02 -19.72
C PHE A 63 -11.90 -6.39 -19.92
N ALA A 64 -10.83 -7.15 -19.67
CA ALA A 64 -9.46 -6.69 -19.90
C ALA A 64 -9.30 -6.27 -21.37
N GLU A 65 -8.73 -5.09 -21.58
CA GLU A 65 -8.44 -4.58 -22.92
C GLU A 65 -7.23 -5.30 -23.52
N GLU A 66 -7.16 -5.33 -24.85
CA GLU A 66 -6.01 -5.89 -25.54
C GLU A 66 -4.76 -5.04 -25.25
N GLN A 67 -3.77 -5.68 -24.64
CA GLN A 67 -2.47 -5.08 -24.38
C GLN A 67 -1.52 -5.33 -25.56
N ARG A 68 -0.41 -4.60 -25.60
CA ARG A 68 0.64 -4.86 -26.57
C ARG A 68 1.26 -6.24 -26.29
N GLN A 69 1.54 -6.98 -27.36
CA GLN A 69 1.98 -8.37 -27.28
C GLN A 69 3.33 -8.54 -26.57
N ASP A 70 4.22 -7.57 -26.70
CA ASP A 70 5.52 -7.55 -26.02
C ASP A 70 5.38 -7.36 -24.51
N ASP A 71 4.54 -6.41 -24.09
CA ASP A 71 4.26 -6.15 -22.67
C ASP A 71 3.55 -7.37 -22.03
N TYR A 72 2.56 -7.94 -22.73
CA TYR A 72 1.80 -9.08 -22.24
C TYR A 72 2.69 -10.33 -22.04
N ALA A 73 3.59 -10.62 -22.98
CA ALA A 73 4.51 -11.75 -22.83
C ALA A 73 5.47 -11.58 -21.65
N ALA A 74 5.91 -10.35 -21.38
CA ALA A 74 6.74 -10.04 -20.22
C ALA A 74 5.97 -10.22 -18.91
N GLU A 75 4.75 -9.67 -18.82
CA GLU A 75 3.86 -9.81 -17.65
C GLU A 75 3.58 -11.29 -17.33
N LEU A 76 3.21 -12.10 -18.32
CA LEU A 76 2.99 -13.53 -18.11
C LEU A 76 4.26 -14.27 -17.67
N SER A 77 5.42 -13.87 -18.18
CA SER A 77 6.69 -14.47 -17.78
C SER A 77 7.05 -14.15 -16.32
N GLU A 78 6.74 -12.94 -15.87
CA GLU A 78 6.87 -12.54 -14.46
C GLU A 78 5.88 -13.32 -13.58
N ASN A 79 4.64 -13.46 -14.01
CA ASN A 79 3.60 -14.18 -13.28
C ASN A 79 3.95 -15.65 -13.04
N LEU A 80 4.70 -16.30 -13.93
CA LEU A 80 5.19 -17.67 -13.73
C LEU A 80 6.13 -17.82 -12.52
N LEU A 81 6.71 -16.72 -12.00
CA LEU A 81 7.53 -16.74 -10.79
C LEU A 81 6.69 -16.82 -9.50
N PHE A 82 5.43 -16.39 -9.57
CA PHE A 82 4.55 -16.24 -8.41
C PHE A 82 3.37 -17.22 -8.42
N TYR A 83 2.91 -17.61 -9.61
CA TYR A 83 1.72 -18.42 -9.78
C TYR A 83 2.01 -19.70 -10.57
N PRO A 84 1.27 -20.80 -10.32
CA PRO A 84 1.35 -21.96 -11.18
C PRO A 84 0.83 -21.64 -12.60
N PRO A 85 1.28 -22.37 -13.64
CA PRO A 85 0.97 -22.06 -15.04
C PRO A 85 -0.53 -21.91 -15.34
N GLU A 86 -1.39 -22.69 -14.68
CA GLU A 86 -2.85 -22.61 -14.82
C GLU A 86 -3.46 -21.29 -14.35
N HIS A 87 -2.75 -20.52 -13.52
CA HIS A 87 -3.19 -19.24 -12.99
C HIS A 87 -2.43 -18.04 -13.57
N VAL A 88 -1.48 -18.26 -14.48
CA VAL A 88 -0.61 -17.19 -15.01
C VAL A 88 -1.39 -16.01 -15.61
N MET A 89 -2.53 -16.30 -16.25
CA MET A 89 -3.37 -15.29 -16.91
C MET A 89 -4.31 -14.55 -15.94
N TYR A 90 -4.66 -15.17 -14.80
CA TYR A 90 -5.72 -14.68 -13.90
C TYR A 90 -5.20 -14.35 -12.49
N GLY A 91 -3.95 -14.68 -12.18
CA GLY A 91 -3.33 -14.59 -10.86
C GLY A 91 -3.41 -13.19 -10.26
N ASP A 92 -3.27 -12.14 -11.08
CA ASP A 92 -3.30 -10.76 -10.58
C ASP A 92 -4.71 -10.24 -10.30
N TYR A 93 -5.73 -10.91 -10.79
CA TYR A 93 -7.13 -10.53 -10.63
C TYR A 93 -7.85 -11.31 -9.54
N VAL A 94 -7.19 -12.32 -8.96
CA VAL A 94 -7.86 -13.31 -8.12
C VAL A 94 -7.83 -12.97 -6.63
N TYR A 95 -9.02 -12.92 -6.04
CA TYR A 95 -9.22 -12.93 -4.59
C TYR A 95 -9.80 -14.30 -4.20
N GLN A 96 -8.94 -15.27 -3.86
CA GLN A 96 -9.36 -16.68 -3.67
C GLN A 96 -10.00 -16.96 -2.32
N THR A 97 -9.31 -16.63 -1.24
CA THR A 97 -9.66 -17.09 0.11
C THR A 97 -9.85 -15.91 1.05
N TRP A 98 -11.01 -15.86 1.71
CA TRP A 98 -11.23 -14.98 2.83
C TRP A 98 -10.60 -15.58 4.08
N ASP A 99 -9.62 -14.87 4.65
CA ASP A 99 -9.00 -15.22 5.92
C ASP A 99 -9.00 -14.00 6.84
N GLU A 100 -10.00 -13.96 7.72
CA GLU A 100 -10.16 -12.88 8.70
C GLU A 100 -8.96 -12.80 9.66
N GLN A 101 -8.36 -13.94 10.03
CA GLN A 101 -7.24 -13.95 10.97
C GLN A 101 -6.00 -13.38 10.33
N LEU A 102 -5.71 -13.74 9.07
CA LEU A 102 -4.60 -13.19 8.32
C LEU A 102 -4.74 -11.67 8.17
N ILE A 103 -5.95 -11.16 7.89
CA ILE A 103 -6.19 -9.71 7.79
C ILE A 103 -5.93 -9.03 9.14
N LYS A 104 -6.40 -9.61 10.26
CA LYS A 104 -6.13 -9.08 11.61
C LYS A 104 -4.64 -9.09 11.94
N GLN A 105 -3.93 -10.17 11.59
CA GLN A 105 -2.48 -10.27 11.79
C GLN A 105 -1.74 -9.20 10.98
N LEU A 106 -2.10 -9.04 9.70
CA LEU A 106 -1.54 -7.99 8.85
C LEU A 106 -1.79 -6.61 9.44
N LEU A 107 -3.03 -6.35 9.86
CA LEU A 107 -3.41 -5.07 10.46
C LEU A 107 -2.58 -4.78 11.73
N GLY A 108 -2.31 -5.81 12.53
CA GLY A 108 -1.50 -5.72 13.75
C GLY A 108 -0.03 -5.34 13.53
N PHE A 109 0.52 -5.45 12.32
CA PHE A 109 1.86 -4.93 12.02
C PHE A 109 1.89 -3.42 11.82
N PHE A 110 0.74 -2.76 11.60
CA PHE A 110 0.64 -1.32 11.39
C PHE A 110 0.57 -0.54 12.70
N ILE A 111 1.64 -0.65 13.48
CA ILE A 111 1.87 0.12 14.70
C ILE A 111 2.96 1.19 14.46
N PRO A 112 2.94 2.33 15.18
CA PRO A 112 3.92 3.40 15.00
C PRO A 112 5.38 2.92 15.12
N GLU A 113 5.63 1.94 15.98
CA GLU A 113 6.96 1.37 16.24
C GLU A 113 7.53 0.60 15.03
N ASN A 114 6.65 0.10 14.16
CA ASN A 114 7.04 -0.63 12.94
C ASN A 114 7.00 0.27 11.68
N MET A 115 6.75 1.56 11.85
CA MET A 115 6.64 2.53 10.76
C MET A 115 8.00 2.90 10.17
N ARG A 116 8.03 3.04 8.85
CA ARG A 116 9.05 3.78 8.10
C ARG A 116 8.38 4.93 7.36
N VAL A 117 8.98 6.13 7.46
CA VAL A 117 8.54 7.32 6.73
C VAL A 117 9.68 7.80 5.86
N GLU A 118 9.39 7.97 4.58
CA GLU A 118 10.32 8.52 3.60
C GLU A 118 9.70 9.76 2.95
N VAL A 119 10.45 10.85 2.91
CA VAL A 119 10.01 12.12 2.33
C VAL A 119 11.00 12.47 1.22
N SER A 120 10.53 12.45 -0.03
CA SER A 120 11.35 12.80 -1.19
C SER A 120 10.94 14.17 -1.73
N ASN A 121 11.95 15.04 -1.84
CA ASN A 121 11.84 16.35 -2.48
C ASN A 121 12.96 16.50 -3.51
N VAL A 122 12.63 17.09 -4.66
CA VAL A 122 13.61 17.49 -5.67
C VAL A 122 14.59 18.53 -5.09
N ASN A 123 14.19 19.30 -4.06
CA ASN A 123 15.06 20.18 -3.26
C ASN A 123 15.35 19.61 -1.85
N LEU A 124 16.49 18.92 -1.72
CA LEU A 124 16.95 18.17 -0.54
C LEU A 124 17.27 19.02 0.71
N SER A 125 17.45 20.33 0.57
CA SER A 125 17.92 21.22 1.64
C SER A 125 16.94 21.40 2.81
N LEU A 126 15.64 21.15 2.61
CA LEU A 126 14.62 21.31 3.67
C LEU A 126 14.40 20.04 4.50
N VAL A 127 14.57 18.85 3.90
CA VAL A 127 14.24 17.56 4.56
C VAL A 127 15.24 17.24 5.67
N HIS A 128 16.53 17.54 5.46
CA HIS A 128 17.59 17.30 6.44
C HIS A 128 17.53 18.22 7.67
N VAL A 129 16.97 19.44 7.50
CA VAL A 129 16.79 20.41 8.59
C VAL A 129 15.58 20.04 9.47
N MET A 130 14.52 19.48 8.88
CA MET A 130 13.30 19.08 9.59
C MET A 130 13.52 17.83 10.45
N LEU A 131 14.22 16.81 9.95
CA LEU A 131 14.50 15.58 10.71
C LEU A 131 15.45 15.82 11.90
N LYS A 132 16.48 16.67 11.73
CA LYS A 132 17.41 17.01 12.82
C LYS A 132 16.77 17.83 13.95
N LYS A 133 15.80 18.70 13.66
CA LYS A 133 15.13 19.52 14.70
C LYS A 133 14.19 18.71 15.60
N THR A 134 13.62 17.62 15.08
CA THR A 134 12.59 16.85 15.80
C THR A 134 13.17 15.64 16.54
N LEU A 135 14.25 15.03 16.04
CA LEU A 135 14.98 13.96 16.75
C LEU A 135 15.76 14.45 17.99
N LEU A 136 15.84 15.76 18.23
CA LEU A 136 16.45 16.38 19.43
C LEU A 136 15.42 16.77 20.50
N LYS A 137 14.13 16.42 20.32
CA LYS A 137 13.05 16.70 21.28
C LYS A 137 12.27 15.46 21.74
N ILE A 138 12.79 14.27 21.47
CA ILE A 138 12.33 12.99 22.02
C ILE A 138 13.49 12.39 22.81
#